data_AF-A0A3B8TX37-F1
#
_entry.id   AF-A0A3B8TX37-F1
#
_cell.length_a   1.000
_cell.length_b   1.000
_cell.length_c   1.000
_cell.angle_alpha   90.00
_cell.angle_beta   90.00
_cell.angle_gamma   90.00
#
_symmetry.space_group_name_H-M   'P 1'
#
loop_
_entity.id
_entity.type
_entity.pdbx_description
1 polymer ?
#
loop_
_entity_poly.entity_id
_entity_poly.type
_entity_poly.pdbx_seq_one_letter_code
_entity_poly.pdbx_strand_id
1 'polypeptide(L)'
;MIYVGIDLAWTDKRPSGVCILNNSGQILFWETALLNDNDIGGIIKNFNDEQLQIAIDAPLVVPNENGSRSCDRLFRKHRVHGHALGIFVSNRTFLNKTYGKIRGEELTQTL
;
A
#
# COMPACT_ATOMS: atom_id res chain seq x y z
N MET A 1 -5.21 16.33 14.88
CA MET A 1 -4.97 14.92 14.46
C MET A 1 -5.69 14.65 13.15
N ILE A 2 -4.95 14.16 12.18
CA ILE A 2 -5.40 13.85 10.83
C ILE A 2 -5.08 12.38 10.53
N TYR A 3 -6.04 11.68 9.93
CA TYR A 3 -5.89 10.31 9.48
C TYR A 3 -5.80 10.28 7.96
N VAL A 4 -4.80 9.59 7.42
CA VAL A 4 -4.60 9.43 5.99
C VAL A 4 -4.73 7.95 5.66
N GLY A 5 -5.64 7.58 4.78
CA GLY A 5 -5.73 6.25 4.18
C GLY A 5 -5.21 6.30 2.76
N ILE A 6 -4.30 5.38 2.41
CA ILE A 6 -3.72 5.26 1.07
C ILE A 6 -3.98 3.84 0.55
N ASP A 7 -4.70 3.73 -0.56
CA ASP A 7 -4.78 2.50 -1.36
C ASP A 7 -3.72 2.61 -2.47
N LEU A 8 -2.58 1.96 -2.26
CA LEU A 8 -1.41 2.14 -3.10
C LEU A 8 -1.35 1.05 -4.17
N ALA A 9 -1.54 1.45 -5.42
CA ALA A 9 -1.40 0.51 -6.53
C ALA A 9 0.04 -0.03 -6.64
N TRP A 10 0.21 -1.24 -7.16
CA TRP A 10 1.53 -1.86 -7.33
C TRP A 10 2.49 -1.06 -8.23
N THR A 11 1.96 -0.30 -9.17
CA THR A 11 2.73 0.49 -10.15
C THR A 11 2.12 1.87 -10.35
N ASP A 12 2.93 2.79 -10.87
CA ASP A 12 2.56 4.15 -11.30
C ASP A 12 1.67 4.20 -12.56
N LYS A 13 1.48 3.05 -13.23
CA LYS A 13 0.57 2.92 -14.39
C LYS A 13 -0.88 2.68 -13.98
N ARG A 14 -1.12 2.47 -12.69
CA ARG A 14 -2.46 2.23 -12.13
C ARG A 14 -2.75 3.28 -11.07
N PRO A 15 -4.00 3.77 -11.02
CA PRO A 15 -4.37 4.80 -10.08
C PRO A 15 -4.29 4.29 -8.64
N SER A 16 -3.81 5.16 -7.75
CA SER A 16 -3.80 4.99 -6.29
C SER A 16 -4.80 5.96 -5.68
N GLY A 17 -5.35 5.59 -4.52
CA GLY A 17 -6.30 6.39 -3.79
C GLY A 17 -5.69 6.99 -2.53
N VAL A 18 -6.10 8.21 -2.19
CA VAL A 18 -5.86 8.82 -0.88
C VAL A 18 -7.16 9.38 -0.32
N CYS A 19 -7.36 9.21 0.98
CA CYS A 19 -8.45 9.84 1.73
C CYS A 19 -7.91 10.40 3.05
N ILE A 20 -8.33 11.62 3.38
CA ILE A 20 -7.89 12.34 4.58
C ILE A 20 -9.11 12.65 5.43
N LEU A 21 -9.06 12.22 6.69
CA LEU A 21 -10.09 12.43 7.70
C LEU A 21 -9.56 13.26 8.86
N ASN A 22 -10.43 14.06 9.48
CA ASN A 22 -10.15 14.62 10.80
C ASN A 22 -10.56 13.66 11.92
N ASN A 23 -10.31 14.05 13.18
CA ASN A 23 -10.62 13.23 14.35
C ASN A 23 -12.11 13.01 14.63
N SER A 24 -12.99 13.75 13.96
CA SER A 24 -14.44 13.53 14.00
C SER A 24 -14.91 12.57 12.90
N GLY A 25 -14.00 12.03 12.09
CA GLY A 25 -14.32 11.16 10.95
C GLY A 25 -14.81 11.92 9.72
N GLN A 26 -14.69 13.25 9.67
CA GLN A 26 -15.09 14.02 8.50
C GLN A 26 -14.01 13.94 7.42
N ILE A 27 -14.43 13.70 6.18
CA ILE A 27 -13.54 13.73 5.02
C ILE A 27 -13.15 15.17 4.72
N LEU A 28 -11.86 15.46 4.79
CA LEU A 28 -11.28 16.75 4.41
C LEU A 28 -10.83 16.78 2.96
N PHE A 29 -10.35 15.64 2.45
CA PHE A 29 -9.83 15.51 1.10
C PHE A 29 -9.89 14.05 0.64
N TRP A 30 -10.06 13.82 -0.66
CA TRP A 30 -9.85 12.52 -1.28
C TRP A 30 -9.50 12.68 -2.76
N GLU A 31 -8.73 11.74 -3.30
CA GLU A 31 -8.42 11.62 -4.74
C GLU A 31 -8.18 10.14 -5.05
N THR A 32 -8.60 9.70 -6.23
CA THR A 32 -8.53 8.29 -6.65
C THR A 32 -7.74 8.06 -7.92
N ALA A 33 -7.30 9.11 -8.62
CA ALA A 33 -6.56 9.01 -9.89
C ALA A 33 -5.05 9.33 -9.75
N LEU A 34 -4.45 9.07 -8.58
CA LEU A 34 -3.04 9.38 -8.34
C LEU A 34 -2.11 8.32 -8.96
N LEU A 35 -1.30 8.74 -9.91
CA LEU A 35 -0.33 7.86 -10.58
C LEU A 35 1.08 7.99 -9.98
N ASN A 36 1.45 9.18 -9.50
CA ASN A 36 2.78 9.46 -8.98
C ASN A 36 2.81 9.52 -7.45
N ASP A 37 3.84 8.92 -6.85
CA ASP A 37 4.09 8.94 -5.40
C ASP A 37 4.35 10.37 -4.88
N ASN A 38 4.94 11.23 -5.72
CA ASN A 38 5.17 12.64 -5.36
C ASN A 38 3.87 13.43 -5.17
N ASP A 39 2.80 13.09 -5.92
CA ASP A 39 1.51 13.76 -5.78
C ASP A 39 0.88 13.39 -4.42
N ILE A 40 0.99 12.12 -4.02
CA ILE A 40 0.55 11.64 -2.70
C ILE A 40 1.28 12.39 -1.59
N GLY A 41 2.61 12.47 -1.65
CA GLY A 41 3.41 13.20 -0.66
C GLY A 41 3.10 14.71 -0.64
N GLY A 42 2.88 15.32 -1.81
CA GLY A 42 2.49 16.72 -1.93
C GLY A 42 1.14 17.03 -1.29
N ILE A 43 0.15 16.15 -1.45
CA ILE A 43 -1.17 16.26 -0.80
C ILE A 43 -1.03 16.18 0.72
N ILE A 44 -0.28 15.21 1.23
CA ILE A 44 -0.12 14.97 2.67
C ILE A 44 0.63 16.14 3.34
N LYS A 45 1.62 16.74 2.66
CA LYS A 45 2.37 17.90 3.16
C LYS A 45 1.50 19.11 3.50
N ASN A 46 0.31 19.24 2.90
CA ASN A 46 -0.63 20.33 3.23
C ASN A 46 -1.25 20.19 4.64
N PHE A 47 -1.01 19.08 5.34
CA PHE A 47 -1.54 18.80 6.67
C PHE A 47 -0.42 18.59 7.72
N ASN A 48 0.83 18.95 7.41
CA ASN A 48 2.01 18.67 8.23
C ASN A 48 2.06 19.40 9.59
N ASP A 49 1.31 20.49 9.76
CA ASP A 49 1.19 21.21 11.04
C ASP A 49 0.37 20.43 12.09
N GLU A 50 -0.30 19.35 11.66
CA GLU A 50 -1.09 18.46 12.51
C GLU A 50 -0.35 17.16 12.81
N GLN A 51 -0.69 16.52 13.94
CA GLN A 51 -0.29 15.14 14.15
C GLN A 51 -0.96 14.24 13.09
N LEU A 52 -0.15 13.49 12.33
CA LEU A 52 -0.61 12.60 11.26
C LEU A 52 -0.59 11.13 11.70
N GLN A 53 -1.60 10.38 11.29
CA GLN A 53 -1.59 8.92 11.31
C GLN A 53 -1.88 8.40 9.89
N ILE A 54 -0.89 7.75 9.28
CA ILE A 54 -0.95 7.31 7.88
C ILE A 54 -1.09 5.78 7.84
N ALA A 55 -2.15 5.30 7.20
CA ALA A 55 -2.39 3.89 6.91
C ALA A 55 -2.24 3.66 5.41
N ILE A 56 -1.40 2.70 5.02
CA ILE A 56 -1.08 2.40 3.62
C ILE A 56 -1.40 0.94 3.34
N ASP A 57 -2.28 0.67 2.38
CA ASP A 57 -2.56 -0.68 1.88
C ASP A 57 -1.51 -1.07 0.83
N ALA A 58 -0.34 -1.50 1.31
CA ALA A 58 0.73 -2.08 0.50
C ALA A 58 1.74 -2.83 1.38
N PRO A 59 2.61 -3.67 0.79
CA PRO A 59 3.79 -4.17 1.48
C PRO A 59 4.75 -3.02 1.79
N LEU A 60 4.88 -2.67 3.07
CA LEU A 60 5.79 -1.61 3.55
C LEU A 60 7.14 -2.14 4.03
N VAL A 61 7.21 -3.43 4.36
CA VAL A 61 8.45 -4.12 4.75
C VAL A 61 8.43 -5.51 4.12
N VAL A 62 9.35 -5.77 3.20
CA VAL A 62 9.44 -7.04 2.46
C VAL A 62 10.77 -7.71 2.78
N PRO A 63 10.89 -8.43 3.91
CA PRO A 63 12.17 -8.95 4.37
C PRO A 63 12.62 -10.20 3.59
N ASN A 64 11.72 -10.87 2.88
CA ASN A 64 12.03 -12.12 2.19
C ASN A 64 12.57 -11.82 0.78
N GLU A 65 13.78 -12.29 0.47
CA GLU A 65 14.31 -12.22 -0.90
C GLU A 65 13.47 -13.05 -1.88
N ASN A 66 13.01 -14.22 -1.45
CA ASN A 66 12.34 -15.23 -2.28
C ASN A 66 11.23 -15.96 -1.51
N GLY A 67 10.37 -16.68 -2.25
CA GLY A 67 9.35 -17.57 -1.67
C GLY A 67 8.13 -16.82 -1.11
N SER A 68 7.47 -17.44 -0.14
CA SER A 68 6.28 -16.90 0.53
C SER A 68 6.35 -17.21 2.03
N ARG A 69 5.60 -16.48 2.86
CA ARG A 69 5.59 -16.71 4.32
C ARG A 69 5.00 -18.09 4.64
N SER A 70 5.30 -18.62 5.82
CA SER A 70 4.78 -19.93 6.25
C SER A 70 3.25 -19.95 6.25
N CYS A 71 2.61 -18.89 6.75
CA CYS A 71 1.16 -18.73 6.72
C CYS A 71 0.62 -18.75 5.28
N ASP A 72 1.22 -18.01 4.35
CA ASP A 72 0.82 -17.97 2.94
C ASP A 72 0.88 -19.38 2.31
N ARG A 73 1.96 -20.13 2.58
CA ARG A 73 2.12 -21.50 2.06
C ARG A 73 1.08 -22.46 2.63
N LEU A 74 0.78 -22.36 3.93
CA LEU A 74 -0.24 -23.19 4.57
C LEU A 74 -1.62 -22.86 4.01
N PHE A 75 -1.95 -21.58 3.89
CA PHE A 75 -3.24 -21.12 3.37
C PHE A 75 -3.46 -21.58 1.92
N ARG A 76 -2.44 -21.53 1.06
CA ARG A 76 -2.51 -22.06 -0.32
C ARG A 76 -2.75 -23.57 -0.42
N LYS A 77 -2.49 -24.35 0.64
CA LYS A 77 -2.81 -25.79 0.65
C LYS A 77 -4.29 -26.07 0.87
N HIS A 78 -5.06 -25.09 1.37
CA HIS A 78 -6.49 -25.24 1.61
C HIS A 78 -7.31 -24.91 0.36
N ARG A 79 -8.53 -25.44 0.34
CA ARG A 79 -9.56 -25.12 -0.66
C ARG A 79 -10.85 -24.76 0.05
N VAL A 80 -11.57 -23.78 -0.46
CA VAL A 80 -12.90 -23.37 0.03
C VAL A 80 -13.91 -23.67 -1.06
N HIS A 81 -14.89 -24.53 -0.78
CA HIS A 81 -15.86 -25.03 -1.76
C HIS A 81 -15.24 -25.56 -3.06
N GLY A 82 -14.06 -26.20 -2.97
CA GLY A 82 -13.36 -26.72 -4.14
C GLY A 82 -12.55 -25.68 -4.94
N HIS A 83 -12.47 -24.42 -4.47
CA HIS A 83 -11.63 -23.38 -5.07
C HIS A 83 -10.30 -23.25 -4.34
N ALA A 84 -9.21 -23.12 -5.12
CA ALA A 84 -7.90 -22.81 -4.56
C ALA A 84 -7.87 -21.35 -4.07
N LEU A 85 -7.15 -21.12 -2.97
CA LEU A 85 -7.01 -19.79 -2.39
C LEU A 85 -5.83 -19.05 -3.05
N GLY A 86 -6.14 -17.96 -3.74
CA GLY A 86 -5.14 -17.07 -4.31
C GLY A 86 -4.55 -16.15 -3.22
N ILE A 87 -3.24 -16.16 -3.06
CA ILE A 87 -2.53 -15.20 -2.21
C ILE A 87 -1.49 -14.51 -3.07
N PHE A 88 -1.41 -13.19 -3.01
CA PHE A 88 -0.37 -12.45 -3.72
C PHE A 88 1.01 -12.75 -3.14
N VAL A 89 1.99 -12.93 -4.03
CA VAL A 89 3.39 -13.13 -3.63
C VAL A 89 3.97 -11.77 -3.28
N SER A 90 4.54 -11.64 -2.08
CA SER A 90 5.23 -10.43 -1.64
C SER A 90 6.63 -10.80 -1.16
N ASN A 91 7.55 -10.98 -2.11
CA ASN A 91 8.98 -11.14 -1.87
C ASN A 91 9.76 -10.20 -2.82
N ARG A 92 11.00 -9.85 -2.47
CA ARG A 92 11.78 -8.86 -3.22
C ARG A 92 12.00 -9.26 -4.67
N THR A 93 12.39 -10.50 -4.93
CA THR A 93 12.65 -10.99 -6.30
C THR A 93 11.43 -10.86 -7.21
N PHE A 94 10.25 -11.26 -6.72
CA PHE A 94 9.00 -11.16 -7.47
C PHE A 94 8.59 -9.70 -7.69
N LEU A 95 8.53 -8.90 -6.64
CA LEU A 95 8.08 -7.51 -6.74
C LEU A 95 9.01 -6.68 -7.65
N ASN A 96 10.33 -6.82 -7.51
CA ASN A 96 11.28 -6.13 -8.38
C ASN A 96 11.19 -6.62 -9.83
N LYS A 97 11.06 -7.93 -10.05
CA LYS A 97 10.93 -8.47 -11.41
C LYS A 97 9.64 -8.04 -12.10
N THR A 98 8.53 -8.00 -11.37
CA THR A 98 7.19 -7.76 -11.93
C THR A 98 6.85 -6.28 -12.01
N TYR A 99 7.25 -5.49 -11.02
CA TYR A 99 6.88 -4.09 -10.87
C TYR A 99 8.08 -3.13 -10.96
N GLY A 100 9.31 -3.63 -11.02
CA GLY A 100 10.54 -2.84 -11.06
C GLY A 100 10.99 -2.31 -9.69
N LYS A 101 10.08 -2.29 -8.71
CA LYS A 101 10.30 -1.74 -7.38
C LYS A 101 9.35 -2.32 -6.33
N ILE A 102 9.62 -2.01 -5.07
CA ILE A 102 8.71 -2.24 -3.94
C ILE A 102 8.12 -0.88 -3.55
N ARG A 103 7.06 -0.49 -4.25
CA ARG A 103 6.51 0.88 -4.17
C ARG A 103 6.14 1.33 -2.75
N GLY A 104 5.64 0.42 -1.91
CA GLY A 104 5.35 0.74 -0.50
C GLY A 104 6.60 1.13 0.31
N GLU A 105 7.70 0.40 0.14
CA GLU A 105 8.99 0.74 0.78
C GLU A 105 9.49 2.11 0.29
N GLU A 106 9.42 2.38 -1.02
CA GLU A 106 9.84 3.67 -1.58
C GLU A 106 8.97 4.84 -1.09
N LEU A 107 7.63 4.72 -1.13
CA LEU A 107 6.73 5.78 -0.70
C LEU A 107 7.01 6.17 0.76
N THR A 108 7.21 5.19 1.64
CA THR A 108 7.49 5.47 3.06
C THR A 108 8.80 6.22 3.32
N GLN A 109 9.74 6.23 2.38
CA GLN A 109 10.96 7.03 2.50
C GLN A 109 10.75 8.51 2.15
N THR A 110 9.58 8.84 1.57
CA THR A 110 9.25 10.19 1.09
C THR A 110 8.19 10.91 1.93
N LEU A 111 7.50 10.18 2.81
CA LEU A 111 6.50 10.68 3.77
C LEU A 111 7.17 11.06 5.09
#